data_AF-A0A660NUB3-F1
#
_entry.id   AF-A0A660NUB3-F1
#
_cell.length_a   1.000
_cell.length_b   1.000
_cell.length_c   1.000
_cell.angle_alpha   90.00
_cell.angle_beta   90.00
_cell.angle_gamma   90.00
#
_symmetry.space_group_name_H-M   'P 1'
#
loop_
_entity.id
_entity.type
_entity.pdbx_description
1 polymer ?
#
loop_
_entity_poly.entity_id
_entity_poly.type
_entity_poly.pdbx_seq_one_letter_code
_entity_poly.pdbx_strand_id
1 'polypeptide(L)'
;MEIIKFRPILKQMLWGGDKIIPFKQLNIEMDQVGESWEISGVKNNESIVANGQYEGMKLNDLVALLKGNLVGKENYERFGNEFPLLVKFIDAKKQLSIQVHPDDEHAIRNGLKRGKTEMWYIMESAPYATLLSGLKHNITPQEYKTMVENDTITDALCEYKVHEGEVFYLPAGRIHSIGAGTFLAEIQETSDITYRIYDFKRKDNDGNY
;
A
#
# COMPACT_ATOMS: atom_id res chain seq x y z
N MET A 1 0.85 -30.43 6.61
CA MET A 1 0.11 -29.22 6.24
C MET A 1 0.86 -28.58 5.08
N GLU A 2 0.24 -28.47 3.92
CA GLU A 2 0.84 -27.85 2.73
C GLU A 2 0.81 -26.31 2.88
N ILE A 3 1.82 -25.62 2.36
CA ILE A 3 1.83 -24.15 2.30
C ILE A 3 0.84 -23.70 1.23
N ILE A 4 -0.08 -22.80 1.59
CA ILE A 4 -1.02 -22.18 0.65
C ILE A 4 -0.32 -20.98 -0.02
N LYS A 5 -0.20 -21.03 -1.35
CA LYS A 5 0.35 -19.95 -2.18
C LYS A 5 -0.78 -19.21 -2.88
N PHE A 6 -0.52 -17.98 -3.29
CA PHE A 6 -1.49 -17.13 -3.97
C PHE A 6 -0.93 -16.60 -5.29
N ARG A 7 -1.83 -16.36 -6.24
CA ARG A 7 -1.51 -15.71 -7.52
C ARG A 7 -1.35 -14.20 -7.25
N PRO A 8 -0.25 -13.56 -7.66
CA PRO A 8 -0.08 -12.12 -7.47
C PRO A 8 -1.06 -11.33 -8.35
N ILE A 9 -1.55 -10.20 -7.85
CA ILE A 9 -2.34 -9.24 -8.62
C ILE A 9 -1.44 -8.06 -8.96
N LEU A 10 -1.06 -7.95 -10.23
CA LEU A 10 -0.20 -6.85 -10.71
C LEU A 10 -1.03 -5.63 -11.06
N LYS A 11 -0.52 -4.44 -10.71
CA LYS A 11 -1.14 -3.15 -11.00
C LYS A 11 -0.17 -2.27 -11.78
N GLN A 12 -0.59 -1.87 -12.98
CA GLN A 12 0.10 -0.84 -13.73
C GLN A 12 -0.23 0.53 -13.15
N MET A 13 0.80 1.36 -12.97
CA MET A 13 0.69 2.68 -12.37
C MET A 13 1.54 3.68 -13.14
N LEU A 14 1.09 4.93 -13.26
CA LEU A 14 1.86 6.00 -13.95
C LEU A 14 3.27 6.23 -13.38
N TRP A 15 3.43 5.93 -12.09
CA TRP A 15 4.67 6.01 -11.34
C TRP A 15 5.43 4.67 -11.27
N GLY A 16 4.82 3.58 -11.76
CA GLY A 16 5.32 2.22 -11.63
C GLY A 16 6.59 1.95 -12.42
N GLY A 17 7.35 0.97 -11.95
CA GLY A 17 8.64 0.60 -12.52
C GLY A 17 8.65 -0.74 -13.25
N ASP A 18 9.83 -1.34 -13.26
CA ASP A 18 10.20 -2.56 -13.99
C ASP A 18 10.90 -3.60 -13.08
N LYS A 19 11.00 -3.36 -11.77
CA LYS A 19 11.69 -4.27 -10.82
C LYS A 19 10.87 -5.49 -10.42
N ILE A 20 9.54 -5.34 -10.30
CA ILE A 20 8.66 -6.37 -9.72
C ILE A 20 8.72 -7.69 -10.51
N ILE A 21 8.63 -7.63 -11.84
CA ILE A 21 8.59 -8.83 -12.68
C ILE A 21 9.90 -9.64 -12.59
N PRO A 22 11.10 -9.04 -12.81
CA PRO A 22 12.37 -9.73 -12.60
C PRO A 22 12.56 -10.23 -11.17
N PHE A 23 12.25 -9.41 -10.16
CA PHE A 23 12.39 -9.79 -8.76
C PHE A 23 11.57 -11.05 -8.42
N LYS A 24 10.33 -11.11 -8.89
CA LYS A 24 9.42 -12.25 -8.70
C LYS A 24 9.64 -13.38 -9.69
N GLN A 25 10.54 -13.23 -10.67
CA GLN A 25 10.81 -14.18 -11.74
C GLN A 25 9.54 -14.57 -12.51
N LEU A 26 8.67 -13.60 -12.78
CA LEU A 26 7.42 -13.84 -13.50
C LEU A 26 7.68 -13.96 -15.00
N ASN A 27 7.09 -14.97 -15.64
CA ASN A 27 7.20 -15.18 -17.08
C ASN A 27 6.10 -14.41 -17.83
N ILE A 28 6.10 -13.08 -17.71
CA ILE A 28 5.16 -12.18 -18.38
C ILE A 28 5.87 -10.90 -18.81
N GLU A 29 5.31 -10.21 -19.79
CA GLU A 29 5.73 -8.87 -20.20
C GLU A 29 4.65 -7.86 -19.82
N MET A 30 5.00 -6.91 -18.96
CA MET A 30 4.14 -5.79 -18.56
C MET A 30 5.02 -4.65 -18.09
N ASP A 31 4.73 -3.43 -18.54
CA ASP A 31 5.45 -2.23 -18.16
C ASP A 31 4.75 -1.50 -17.02
N GLN A 32 5.49 -0.60 -16.37
CA GLN A 32 4.98 0.28 -15.32
C GLN A 32 4.26 -0.45 -14.18
N VAL A 33 4.75 -1.63 -13.78
CA VAL A 33 4.17 -2.39 -12.67
C VAL A 33 4.55 -1.68 -11.38
N GLY A 34 3.61 -0.90 -10.85
CA GLY A 34 3.81 -0.15 -9.62
C GLY A 34 3.54 -0.98 -8.38
N GLU A 35 2.58 -1.90 -8.44
CA GLU A 35 2.25 -2.77 -7.31
C GLU A 35 2.11 -4.23 -7.71
N SER A 36 2.47 -5.11 -6.80
CA SER A 36 2.11 -6.54 -6.83
C SER A 36 1.45 -6.90 -5.51
N TRP A 37 0.14 -7.11 -5.51
CA TRP A 37 -0.57 -7.53 -4.31
C TRP A 37 -0.42 -9.03 -4.15
N GLU A 38 0.21 -9.42 -3.05
CA GLU A 38 0.57 -10.81 -2.75
C GLU A 38 -0.55 -11.50 -1.97
N ILE A 39 -1.05 -10.83 -0.94
CA ILE A 39 -2.13 -11.29 -0.07
C ILE A 39 -3.12 -10.16 0.07
N SER A 40 -4.34 -10.35 -0.41
CA SER A 40 -5.39 -9.33 -0.39
C SER A 40 -6.73 -9.93 -0.02
N GLY A 41 -7.35 -9.39 1.04
CA GLY A 41 -8.76 -9.58 1.35
C GLY A 41 -9.66 -8.46 0.81
N VAL A 42 -9.13 -7.52 0.01
CA VAL A 42 -9.88 -6.35 -0.45
C VAL A 42 -10.93 -6.80 -1.47
N LYS A 43 -12.19 -6.39 -1.26
CA LYS A 43 -13.31 -6.75 -2.14
C LYS A 43 -12.99 -6.45 -3.61
N ASN A 44 -13.32 -7.38 -4.50
CA ASN A 44 -13.03 -7.34 -5.95
C ASN A 44 -11.54 -7.42 -6.33
N ASN A 45 -10.64 -7.48 -5.36
CA ASN A 45 -9.20 -7.65 -5.54
C ASN A 45 -8.70 -8.74 -4.59
N GLU A 46 -9.51 -9.78 -4.34
CA GLU A 46 -9.14 -10.85 -3.43
C GLU A 46 -8.06 -11.74 -4.07
N SER A 47 -7.03 -12.11 -3.31
CA SER A 47 -6.04 -13.07 -3.77
C SER A 47 -6.67 -14.43 -4.07
N ILE A 48 -6.22 -15.08 -5.13
CA ILE A 48 -6.66 -16.42 -5.54
C ILE A 48 -5.61 -17.46 -5.15
N VAL A 49 -6.03 -18.54 -4.50
CA VAL A 49 -5.14 -19.66 -4.15
C VAL A 49 -4.55 -20.29 -5.41
N ALA A 50 -3.25 -20.55 -5.39
CA ALA A 50 -2.46 -21.00 -6.54
C ALA A 50 -2.09 -22.50 -6.53
N ASN A 51 -2.40 -23.23 -5.46
CA ASN A 51 -2.01 -24.64 -5.33
C ASN A 51 -2.93 -25.44 -4.40
N GLY A 52 -2.81 -26.76 -4.50
CA GLY A 52 -3.40 -27.71 -3.57
C GLY A 52 -4.93 -27.79 -3.65
N GLN A 53 -5.54 -28.35 -2.61
CA GLN A 53 -6.98 -28.64 -2.57
C GLN A 53 -7.91 -27.40 -2.66
N TYR A 54 -7.38 -26.21 -2.40
CA TYR A 54 -8.14 -24.95 -2.41
C TYR A 54 -7.83 -24.09 -3.65
N GLU A 55 -7.08 -24.62 -4.62
CA GLU A 55 -6.72 -23.86 -5.82
C GLU A 55 -7.96 -23.23 -6.49
N GLY A 56 -7.83 -21.96 -6.87
CA GLY A 56 -8.92 -21.20 -7.50
C GLY A 56 -9.88 -20.53 -6.53
N MET A 57 -9.83 -20.85 -5.23
CA MET A 57 -10.65 -20.16 -4.23
C MET A 57 -10.12 -18.74 -3.94
N LYS A 58 -11.04 -17.81 -3.67
CA LYS A 58 -10.70 -16.48 -3.15
C LYS A 58 -10.28 -16.58 -1.69
N LEU A 59 -9.36 -15.71 -1.28
CA LEU A 59 -8.85 -15.68 0.10
C LEU A 59 -9.97 -15.51 1.14
N ASN A 60 -10.92 -14.60 0.92
CA ASN A 60 -12.02 -14.41 1.88
C ASN A 60 -12.96 -15.62 1.97
N ASP A 61 -13.17 -16.35 0.87
CA ASP A 61 -13.94 -17.61 0.89
C ASP A 61 -13.19 -18.69 1.66
N LEU A 62 -11.86 -18.73 1.50
CA LEU A 62 -11.00 -19.63 2.27
C LEU A 62 -11.00 -19.31 3.76
N VAL A 63 -11.00 -18.02 4.13
CA VAL A 63 -11.17 -17.57 5.53
C VAL A 63 -12.54 -18.00 6.07
N ALA A 64 -13.62 -17.84 5.29
CA ALA A 64 -14.95 -18.28 5.70
C ALA A 64 -15.05 -19.80 5.89
N LEU A 65 -14.35 -20.58 5.07
CA LEU A 65 -14.29 -22.04 5.13
C LEU A 65 -13.48 -22.53 6.33
N LEU A 66 -12.25 -22.04 6.49
CA LEU A 66 -11.27 -22.56 7.47
C LEU A 66 -11.29 -21.81 8.80
N LYS A 67 -11.83 -20.59 8.82
CA LYS A 67 -12.03 -19.77 10.01
C LYS A 67 -10.74 -19.64 10.83
N GLY A 68 -10.84 -19.83 12.14
CA GLY A 68 -9.71 -19.78 13.06
C GLY A 68 -8.59 -20.80 12.77
N ASN A 69 -8.83 -21.85 11.97
CA ASN A 69 -7.76 -22.76 11.57
C ASN A 69 -6.79 -22.13 10.55
N LEU A 70 -7.24 -21.12 9.80
CA LEU A 70 -6.40 -20.39 8.86
C LEU A 70 -5.78 -19.14 9.50
N VAL A 71 -6.61 -18.31 10.14
CA VAL A 71 -6.17 -16.98 10.63
C VAL A 71 -5.92 -16.93 12.14
N GLY A 72 -6.21 -18.00 12.88
CA GLY A 72 -6.24 -18.01 14.34
C GLY A 72 -7.62 -17.60 14.88
N LYS A 73 -8.01 -18.18 16.03
CA LYS A 73 -9.34 -17.98 16.63
C LYS A 73 -9.64 -16.50 16.91
N GLU A 74 -8.73 -15.81 17.58
CA GLU A 74 -8.90 -14.39 17.97
C GLU A 74 -9.03 -13.47 16.75
N ASN A 75 -8.23 -13.72 15.71
CA ASN A 75 -8.32 -12.95 14.46
C ASN A 75 -9.65 -13.20 13.74
N TYR A 76 -10.13 -14.44 13.69
CA TYR A 76 -11.42 -14.73 13.08
C TYR A 76 -12.59 -14.09 13.86
N GLU A 77 -12.53 -14.10 15.19
CA GLU A 77 -13.52 -13.40 16.03
C GLU A 77 -13.51 -11.88 15.80
N ARG A 78 -12.33 -11.28 15.58
CA ARG A 78 -12.17 -9.84 15.35
C ARG A 78 -12.54 -9.40 13.92
N PHE A 79 -12.13 -10.14 12.91
CA PHE A 79 -12.20 -9.71 11.50
C PHE A 79 -13.20 -10.51 10.65
N GLY A 80 -13.74 -11.61 11.18
CA GLY A 80 -14.70 -12.47 10.49
C GLY A 80 -14.12 -13.08 9.23
N ASN A 81 -14.88 -12.99 8.13
CA ASN A 81 -14.52 -13.62 6.85
C ASN A 81 -13.56 -12.79 6.00
N GLU A 82 -13.21 -11.57 6.41
CA GLU A 82 -12.29 -10.73 5.64
C GLU A 82 -10.88 -10.88 6.20
N PHE A 83 -9.95 -11.30 5.35
CA PHE A 83 -8.55 -11.39 5.75
C PHE A 83 -8.05 -9.99 6.20
N PRO A 84 -7.34 -9.87 7.33
CA PRO A 84 -7.14 -8.57 7.98
C PRO A 84 -6.07 -7.67 7.36
N LEU A 85 -5.16 -8.23 6.56
CA LEU A 85 -4.03 -7.49 5.98
C LEU A 85 -4.05 -7.49 4.44
N LEU A 86 -3.49 -6.44 3.87
CA LEU A 86 -3.03 -6.40 2.48
C LEU A 86 -1.49 -6.36 2.50
N VAL A 87 -0.88 -7.28 1.76
CA VAL A 87 0.58 -7.38 1.59
C VAL A 87 0.91 -7.16 0.12
N LYS A 88 1.82 -6.23 -0.16
CA LYS A 88 2.21 -5.91 -1.54
C LYS A 88 3.68 -5.53 -1.66
N PHE A 89 4.21 -5.66 -2.87
CA PHE A 89 5.42 -4.95 -3.28
C PHE A 89 5.05 -3.66 -3.99
N ILE A 90 5.82 -2.60 -3.77
CA ILE A 90 5.71 -1.32 -4.46
C ILE A 90 7.04 -1.01 -5.14
N ASP A 91 7.01 -0.72 -6.44
CA ASP A 91 8.14 -0.23 -7.23
C ASP A 91 7.86 1.18 -7.76
N ALA A 92 8.39 2.17 -7.03
CA ALA A 92 8.20 3.58 -7.32
C ALA A 92 9.29 4.10 -8.27
N LYS A 93 9.13 3.91 -9.58
CA LYS A 93 10.04 4.53 -10.57
C LYS A 93 9.94 6.05 -10.60
N LYS A 94 8.74 6.58 -10.29
CA LYS A 94 8.51 8.01 -10.03
C LYS A 94 7.93 8.17 -8.62
N GLN A 95 8.03 9.40 -8.10
CA GLN A 95 7.46 9.80 -6.81
C GLN A 95 5.97 9.45 -6.74
N LEU A 96 5.47 8.89 -5.65
CA LEU A 96 4.02 8.72 -5.45
C LEU A 96 3.39 10.02 -4.93
N SER A 97 2.06 10.13 -4.95
CA SER A 97 1.39 11.29 -4.35
C SER A 97 1.75 11.47 -2.88
N ILE A 98 1.68 12.71 -2.38
CA ILE A 98 1.56 12.99 -0.95
C ILE A 98 0.17 12.57 -0.50
N GLN A 99 0.09 11.75 0.54
CA GLN A 99 -1.16 11.14 0.96
C GLN A 99 -1.27 11.01 2.47
N VAL A 100 -2.49 10.79 2.93
CA VAL A 100 -2.83 10.44 4.30
C VAL A 100 -3.95 9.41 4.30
N HIS A 101 -3.92 8.54 5.31
CA HIS A 101 -4.91 7.48 5.50
C HIS A 101 -5.70 7.69 6.79
N PRO A 102 -7.01 7.42 6.81
CA PRO A 102 -7.81 7.49 8.02
C PRO A 102 -7.51 6.32 8.96
N ASP A 103 -7.78 6.53 10.25
CA ASP A 103 -7.89 5.43 11.22
C ASP A 103 -9.27 4.76 11.11
N ASP A 104 -9.49 3.68 11.86
CA ASP A 104 -10.76 2.95 11.86
C ASP A 104 -11.95 3.85 12.23
N GLU A 105 -11.80 4.70 13.26
CA GLU A 105 -12.90 5.55 13.73
C GLU A 105 -13.31 6.58 12.67
N HIS A 106 -12.33 7.24 12.04
CA HIS A 106 -12.59 8.19 10.97
C HIS A 106 -13.15 7.49 9.73
N ALA A 107 -12.62 6.32 9.35
CA ALA A 107 -13.12 5.56 8.22
C ALA A 107 -14.58 5.15 8.40
N ILE A 108 -14.94 4.60 9.58
CA ILE A 108 -16.31 4.18 9.90
C ILE A 108 -17.28 5.36 9.88
N ARG A 109 -16.90 6.51 10.44
CA ARG A 109 -17.73 7.74 10.38
C ARG A 109 -18.00 8.21 8.95
N ASN A 110 -17.13 7.89 8.01
CA ASN A 110 -17.28 8.21 6.58
C ASN A 110 -17.87 7.04 5.75
N GLY A 111 -18.47 6.04 6.41
CA GLY A 111 -19.17 4.94 5.74
C GLY A 111 -18.26 3.83 5.21
N LEU A 112 -17.01 3.76 5.67
CA LEU A 112 -16.04 2.74 5.28
C LEU A 112 -15.92 1.70 6.37
N LYS A 113 -15.32 0.55 6.04
CA LYS A 113 -15.21 -0.58 6.97
C LYS A 113 -14.05 -0.44 7.95
N ARG A 114 -12.94 0.15 7.51
CA ARG A 114 -11.68 0.23 8.27
C ARG A 114 -10.76 1.33 7.76
N GLY A 115 -9.82 1.74 8.61
CA GLY A 115 -8.72 2.62 8.31
C GLY A 115 -7.65 1.95 7.48
N LYS A 116 -6.48 2.60 7.42
CA LYS A 116 -5.30 2.08 6.74
C LYS A 116 -4.03 2.55 7.44
N THR A 117 -3.63 1.79 8.45
CA THR A 117 -2.28 1.79 9.01
C THR A 117 -1.37 0.88 8.21
N GLU A 118 -0.11 1.27 8.06
CA GLU A 118 0.84 0.58 7.21
C GLU A 118 2.20 0.41 7.89
N MET A 119 2.99 -0.51 7.34
CA MET A 119 4.40 -0.67 7.59
C MET A 119 5.11 -0.95 6.27
N TRP A 120 6.25 -0.31 6.08
CA TRP A 120 7.11 -0.51 4.91
C TRP A 120 8.43 -1.12 5.33
N TYR A 121 8.82 -2.18 4.63
CA TYR A 121 10.15 -2.76 4.67
C TYR A 121 10.88 -2.39 3.37
N ILE A 122 11.99 -1.68 3.50
CA ILE A 122 12.75 -1.19 2.35
C ILE A 122 13.54 -2.34 1.73
N MET A 123 13.27 -2.59 0.45
CA MET A 123 14.01 -3.53 -0.39
C MET A 123 15.12 -2.79 -1.13
N GLU A 124 15.89 -3.49 -1.97
CA GLU A 124 16.94 -2.91 -2.80
C GLU A 124 16.42 -1.72 -3.66
N SER A 125 16.70 -0.52 -3.18
CA SER A 125 16.23 0.75 -3.73
C SER A 125 17.37 1.50 -4.43
N ALA A 126 17.03 2.49 -5.26
CA ALA A 126 18.04 3.32 -5.89
C ALA A 126 18.86 4.10 -4.84
N PRO A 127 20.15 4.43 -5.09
CA PRO A 127 20.99 5.15 -4.12
C PRO A 127 20.47 6.54 -3.71
N TYR A 128 19.59 7.13 -4.53
CA TYR A 128 18.96 8.44 -4.28
C TYR A 128 17.55 8.33 -3.68
N ALA A 129 17.06 7.11 -3.43
CA ALA A 129 15.70 6.89 -2.96
C ALA A 129 15.45 7.56 -1.60
N THR A 130 14.28 8.17 -1.48
CA THR A 130 13.83 8.83 -0.25
C THR A 130 12.39 8.46 0.08
N LEU A 131 11.99 8.78 1.31
CA LEU A 131 10.60 8.78 1.77
C LEU A 131 10.28 10.12 2.40
N LEU A 132 9.03 10.56 2.24
CA LEU A 132 8.45 11.65 3.04
C LEU A 132 7.56 11.01 4.11
N SER A 133 7.75 11.36 5.38
CA SER A 133 6.95 10.78 6.46
C SER A 133 6.88 11.69 7.69
N GLY A 134 5.68 12.20 7.96
CA GLY A 134 5.40 13.08 9.09
C GLY A 134 5.87 14.52 8.87
N LEU A 135 5.45 15.41 9.78
CA LEU A 135 5.77 16.83 9.72
C LEU A 135 7.11 17.11 10.42
N LYS A 136 7.92 18.01 9.85
CA LYS A 136 9.16 18.55 10.43
C LYS A 136 8.91 19.41 11.67
N HIS A 137 7.77 20.08 11.68
CA HIS A 137 7.31 20.97 12.74
C HIS A 137 5.78 20.98 12.74
N ASN A 138 5.18 21.39 13.86
CA ASN A 138 3.74 21.52 13.93
C ASN A 138 3.27 22.65 13.00
N ILE A 139 2.22 22.39 12.22
CA ILE A 139 1.52 23.37 11.40
C ILE A 139 0.06 23.43 11.81
N THR A 140 -0.55 24.60 11.67
CA THR A 140 -1.98 24.80 11.88
C THR A 140 -2.80 24.34 10.67
N PRO A 141 -4.12 24.10 10.82
CA PRO A 141 -4.99 23.77 9.69
C PRO A 141 -5.00 24.85 8.59
N GLN A 142 -4.84 26.13 8.97
CA GLN A 142 -4.79 27.24 8.02
C GLN A 142 -3.47 27.24 7.23
N GLU A 143 -2.34 27.03 7.90
CA GLU A 143 -1.04 26.88 7.22
C GLU A 143 -1.05 25.66 6.29
N TYR A 144 -1.56 24.50 6.74
CA TYR A 144 -1.73 23.32 5.91
C TYR A 144 -2.50 23.64 4.63
N LYS A 145 -3.67 24.28 4.75
CA LYS A 145 -4.49 24.66 3.60
C LYS A 145 -3.72 25.56 2.63
N THR A 146 -3.06 26.60 3.15
CA THR A 146 -2.28 27.54 2.34
C THR A 146 -1.09 26.85 1.65
N MET A 147 -0.41 25.91 2.31
CA MET A 147 0.69 25.16 1.70
C MET A 147 0.22 24.20 0.61
N VAL A 148 -0.95 23.57 0.77
CA VAL A 148 -1.55 22.72 -0.27
C VAL A 148 -1.97 23.57 -1.48
N GLU A 149 -2.63 24.71 -1.26
CA GLU A 149 -3.06 25.62 -2.34
C GLU A 149 -1.88 26.19 -3.15
N ASN A 150 -0.71 26.34 -2.52
CA ASN A 150 0.50 26.89 -3.12
C ASN A 150 1.53 25.83 -3.54
N ASP A 151 1.19 24.53 -3.49
CA ASP A 151 2.09 23.42 -3.83
C ASP A 151 3.37 23.31 -2.97
N THR A 152 3.38 23.87 -1.76
CA THR A 152 4.56 23.89 -0.86
C THR A 152 4.47 22.92 0.31
N ILE A 153 3.46 22.04 0.35
CA ILE A 153 3.25 21.10 1.46
C ILE A 153 4.45 20.18 1.73
N THR A 154 5.26 19.87 0.71
CA THR A 154 6.49 19.07 0.86
C THR A 154 7.53 19.72 1.76
N ASP A 155 7.53 21.06 1.86
CA ASP A 155 8.47 21.79 2.71
C ASP A 155 8.26 21.48 4.19
N ALA A 156 7.01 21.17 4.58
CA ALA A 156 6.64 20.79 5.93
C ALA A 156 6.95 19.32 6.26
N LEU A 157 7.28 18.45 5.28
CA LEU A 157 7.43 17.01 5.51
C LEU A 157 8.87 16.60 5.80
N CYS A 158 9.07 15.66 6.72
CA CYS A 158 10.38 15.06 6.98
C CYS A 158 10.76 14.15 5.82
N GLU A 159 11.97 14.34 5.29
CA GLU A 159 12.55 13.49 4.26
C GLU A 159 13.60 12.56 4.87
N TYR A 160 13.54 11.28 4.49
CA TYR A 160 14.47 10.26 4.92
C TYR A 160 15.10 9.62 3.69
N LYS A 161 16.43 9.53 3.65
CA LYS A 161 17.10 8.60 2.75
C LYS A 161 16.83 7.18 3.25
N VAL A 162 16.61 6.25 2.33
CA VAL A 162 16.31 4.87 2.69
C VAL A 162 17.42 3.92 2.31
N HIS A 163 17.58 2.89 3.15
CA HIS A 163 18.52 1.80 2.95
C HIS A 163 17.79 0.46 3.07
N GLU A 164 18.26 -0.54 2.31
CA GLU A 164 17.69 -1.89 2.37
C GLU A 164 17.72 -2.43 3.81
N GLY A 165 16.62 -3.06 4.21
CA GLY A 165 16.45 -3.62 5.55
C GLY A 165 15.84 -2.66 6.57
N GLU A 166 15.69 -1.37 6.24
CA GLU A 166 15.01 -0.42 7.10
C GLU A 166 13.50 -0.65 7.15
N VAL A 167 12.90 -0.30 8.28
CA VAL A 167 11.46 -0.44 8.53
C VAL A 167 10.87 0.91 8.92
N PHE A 168 9.79 1.28 8.25
CA PHE A 168 9.01 2.47 8.57
C PHE A 168 7.61 2.05 8.99
N TYR A 169 7.20 2.45 10.19
CA TYR A 169 5.82 2.30 10.65
C TYR A 169 5.04 3.59 10.36
N LEU A 170 3.91 3.46 9.66
CA LEU A 170 3.08 4.55 9.19
C LEU A 170 1.69 4.43 9.83
N PRO A 171 1.51 4.95 11.06
CA PRO A 171 0.19 4.99 11.68
C PRO A 171 -0.75 5.85 10.83
N ALA A 172 -2.03 5.46 10.79
CA ALA A 172 -3.07 6.28 10.20
C ALA A 172 -3.02 7.74 10.72
N GLY A 173 -3.35 8.69 9.84
CA GLY A 173 -3.23 10.13 10.07
C GLY A 173 -1.84 10.71 9.77
N ARG A 174 -0.81 9.88 9.57
CA ARG A 174 0.52 10.36 9.16
C ARG A 174 0.54 10.74 7.68
N ILE A 175 0.89 11.99 7.36
CA ILE A 175 1.16 12.42 5.99
C ILE A 175 2.46 11.79 5.52
N HIS A 176 2.45 11.15 4.35
CA HIS A 176 3.61 10.46 3.82
C HIS A 176 3.60 10.38 2.29
N SER A 177 4.72 9.95 1.71
CA SER A 177 4.87 9.64 0.30
C SER A 177 6.10 8.77 0.04
N ILE A 178 6.00 7.91 -0.98
CA ILE A 178 7.10 7.04 -1.43
C ILE A 178 7.88 7.76 -2.53
N GLY A 179 9.17 7.98 -2.30
CA GLY A 179 10.06 8.66 -3.23
C GLY A 179 10.40 7.85 -4.48
N ALA A 180 10.80 8.56 -5.54
CA ALA A 180 11.27 7.93 -6.77
C ALA A 180 12.52 7.07 -6.50
N GLY A 181 12.59 5.90 -7.15
CA GLY A 181 13.65 4.92 -6.98
C GLY A 181 13.44 3.94 -5.81
N THR A 182 12.42 4.14 -4.98
CA THR A 182 12.14 3.27 -3.83
C THR A 182 11.46 1.98 -4.27
N PHE A 183 12.01 0.85 -3.82
CA PHE A 183 11.38 -0.47 -3.92
C PHE A 183 11.15 -0.99 -2.50
N LEU A 184 9.93 -1.39 -2.17
CA LEU A 184 9.58 -1.80 -0.81
C LEU A 184 8.51 -2.89 -0.77
N ALA A 185 8.44 -3.58 0.36
CA ALA A 185 7.28 -4.39 0.74
C ALA A 185 6.41 -3.59 1.71
N GLU A 186 5.12 -3.47 1.41
CA GLU A 186 4.13 -2.83 2.27
C GLU A 186 3.21 -3.88 2.89
N ILE A 187 3.06 -3.82 4.21
CA ILE A 187 2.06 -4.56 4.96
C ILE A 187 1.12 -3.53 5.59
N GLN A 188 -0.15 -3.63 5.24
CA GLN A 188 -1.16 -2.67 5.66
C GLN A 188 -2.45 -3.38 6.08
N GLU A 189 -3.35 -2.65 6.72
CA GLU A 189 -4.74 -3.13 6.90
C GLU A 189 -5.41 -3.37 5.55
N THR A 190 -6.36 -4.30 5.46
CA THR A 190 -7.11 -4.61 4.21
C THR A 190 -8.01 -3.46 3.76
N SER A 191 -7.39 -2.43 3.18
CA SER A 191 -8.04 -1.18 2.81
C SER A 191 -7.32 -0.52 1.64
N ASP A 192 -8.07 -0.10 0.63
CA ASP A 192 -7.52 0.59 -0.54
C ASP A 192 -7.83 2.10 -0.51
N ILE A 193 -8.09 2.64 0.69
CA ILE A 193 -8.42 4.05 0.85
C ILE A 193 -7.17 4.93 0.87
N THR A 194 -7.20 5.99 0.08
CA THR A 194 -6.15 7.00 0.05
C THR A 194 -6.77 8.38 -0.11
N TYR A 195 -6.47 9.30 0.82
CA TYR A 195 -6.72 10.72 0.61
C TYR A 195 -5.44 11.35 0.06
N ARG A 196 -5.45 11.66 -1.23
CA ARG A 196 -4.33 12.33 -1.89
C ARG A 196 -4.39 13.83 -1.60
N ILE A 197 -3.26 14.37 -1.15
CA ILE A 197 -3.08 15.78 -0.82
C ILE A 197 -2.48 16.52 -2.01
N TYR A 198 -1.46 15.93 -2.64
CA TYR A 198 -0.74 16.53 -3.75
C TYR A 198 -0.08 15.45 -4.61
N ASP A 199 -0.31 15.44 -5.93
CA ASP A 199 0.32 14.48 -6.86
C ASP A 199 1.31 15.16 -7.83
N PHE A 200 2.00 16.21 -7.38
CA PHE A 200 3.08 16.86 -8.14
C PHE A 200 2.63 17.42 -9.50
N LYS A 201 1.35 17.80 -9.62
CA LYS A 201 0.71 18.19 -10.90
C LYS A 201 0.97 17.15 -12.00
N ARG A 202 1.05 15.87 -11.63
CA ARG A 202 1.10 14.78 -12.60
C ARG A 202 -0.21 14.76 -13.37
N LYS A 203 -0.12 14.59 -14.68
CA LYS A 203 -1.28 14.33 -15.51
C LYS A 203 -1.55 12.84 -15.62
N ASP A 204 -2.82 12.47 -15.67
CA ASP A 204 -3.24 11.12 -16.05
C ASP A 204 -3.02 10.85 -17.55
N ASN A 205 -3.38 9.65 -18.01
CA ASN A 205 -3.24 9.24 -19.41
C ASN A 205 -4.11 10.08 -20.37
N ASP A 206 -5.18 10.70 -19.86
CA ASP A 206 -6.10 11.55 -20.63
C ASP A 206 -5.71 13.04 -20.55
N GLY A 207 -4.67 13.37 -19.78
CA GLY A 207 -4.14 14.72 -19.63
C GLY A 207 -4.77 15.55 -18.50
N ASN A 208 -5.61 14.95 -17.65
CA ASN A 208 -6.23 15.60 -16.49
C ASN A 208 -5.27 15.60 -15.28
N TYR A 209 -5.44 16.57 -14.38
CA TYR A 209 -4.70 16.67 -13.11
C TYR A 209 -5.47 16.05 -11.94
#